data_AF-A0A1I6FFM5-F1
#
_entry.id   AF-A0A1I6FFM5-F1
#
_cell.length_a   1.000
_cell.length_b   1.000
_cell.length_c   1.000
_cell.angle_alpha   90.00
_cell.angle_beta   90.00
_cell.angle_gamma   90.00
#
_symmetry.space_group_name_H-M   'P 1'
#
loop_
_entity.id
_entity.type
_entity.pdbx_description
1 polymer ?
#
loop_
_entity_poly.entity_id
_entity_poly.type
_entity_poly.pdbx_seq_one_letter_code
_entity_poly.pdbx_strand_id
1 'polypeptide(L)'
;MGTVGVLAARLGLEDNTVNQFDWAAVESSIGRALPDDYKHLVEIFPDGRFQAFVRLIRPGAVQSPPTEYLGYYAYRLEDMRGWRQKEPARFPHPIFPEPGGLLPWGVSHRADLFFWLTDGDDPNKWPIVVADQRFEHWTSYEGPVCAFLDDIVSGRFDGTPFDIDLGGGPFFQPTPEESVAAPAPSVPGWGQPGFTDEHPHHAIVALTALVPPAAPRRSIDWAVVQAELGGALPADYRAFMEIYGPGTFCDIMIVAPEELPGLIERTYRKAVSNPMRLPQVCVQVFPEPNGMIPWGRTADGWTCGWLPSEENPDTWGTVLADPDVLGYKVHAGHSLSSLLLKYAATEEGTFALGRNTPWQGPPTFAPLS
;
A
#
# COMPACT_ATOMS: atom_id res chain seq x y z
N MET A 1 33.17 -10.94 -11.55
CA MET A 1 32.01 -10.85 -10.64
C MET A 1 32.04 -9.47 -10.01
N GLY A 2 30.98 -8.69 -10.20
CA GLY A 2 30.84 -7.39 -9.55
C GLY A 2 30.74 -7.60 -8.05
N THR A 3 31.46 -6.80 -7.27
CA THR A 3 31.32 -6.76 -5.82
C THR A 3 30.57 -5.49 -5.45
N VAL A 4 29.99 -5.46 -4.25
CA VAL A 4 29.32 -4.27 -3.72
C VAL A 4 30.25 -3.04 -3.71
N GLY A 5 31.52 -3.23 -3.34
CA GLY A 5 32.53 -2.15 -3.38
C GLY A 5 32.84 -1.62 -4.78
N VAL A 6 32.80 -2.47 -5.82
CA VAL A 6 32.96 -2.01 -7.22
C VAL A 6 31.76 -1.16 -7.65
N LEU A 7 30.54 -1.55 -7.27
CA LEU A 7 29.33 -0.78 -7.55
C LEU A 7 29.36 0.58 -6.82
N ALA A 8 29.73 0.59 -5.54
CA ALA A 8 29.85 1.82 -4.74
C ALA A 8 30.88 2.78 -5.35
N ALA A 9 32.08 2.28 -5.67
CA ALA A 9 33.12 3.07 -6.32
C ALA A 9 32.67 3.66 -7.66
N ARG A 10 31.90 2.89 -8.46
CA ARG A 10 31.35 3.37 -9.74
C ARG A 10 30.34 4.51 -9.55
N LEU A 11 29.59 4.50 -8.45
CA LEU A 11 28.59 5.50 -8.12
C LEU A 11 29.17 6.67 -7.30
N GLY A 12 30.49 6.69 -7.08
CA GLY A 12 31.19 7.75 -6.35
C GLY A 12 30.90 7.74 -4.84
N LEU A 13 30.50 6.59 -4.29
CA LEU A 13 30.26 6.40 -2.86
C LEU A 13 31.42 5.63 -2.22
N GLU A 14 31.78 6.04 -1.00
CA GLU A 14 32.72 5.29 -0.17
C GLU A 14 32.03 4.06 0.42
N ASP A 15 32.75 2.94 0.53
CA ASP A 15 32.29 1.69 1.16
C ASP A 15 32.33 1.82 2.69
N ASN A 16 31.50 2.72 3.22
CA ASN A 16 31.32 2.94 4.65
C ASN A 16 29.91 2.49 5.03
N THR A 17 29.81 1.65 6.07
CA THR A 17 28.51 1.27 6.64
C THR A 17 27.80 2.49 7.20
N VAL A 18 26.65 2.84 6.63
CA VAL A 18 25.80 3.97 7.05
C VAL A 18 24.49 3.51 7.70
N ASN A 19 24.08 2.25 7.50
CA ASN A 19 22.89 1.65 8.11
C ASN A 19 23.27 0.40 8.91
N GLN A 20 22.54 0.12 10.00
CA GLN A 20 22.71 -1.10 10.81
C GLN A 20 21.38 -1.83 10.96
N PHE A 21 21.41 -3.15 10.79
CA PHE A 21 20.24 -4.02 10.88
C PHE A 21 20.52 -5.21 11.80
N ASP A 22 19.51 -5.64 12.56
CA ASP A 22 19.54 -6.93 13.26
C ASP A 22 19.14 -8.03 12.27
N TRP A 23 20.11 -8.52 11.50
CA TRP A 23 19.86 -9.52 10.46
C TRP A 23 19.27 -10.82 11.01
N ALA A 24 19.64 -11.22 12.23
CA ALA A 24 19.09 -12.42 12.83
C ALA A 24 17.58 -12.28 13.07
N ALA A 25 17.13 -11.12 13.55
CA ALA A 25 15.70 -10.85 13.73
C ALA A 25 14.97 -10.69 12.38
N VAL A 26 15.59 -10.01 11.41
CA VAL A 26 15.04 -9.83 10.05
C VAL A 26 14.85 -11.16 9.35
N GLU A 27 15.88 -12.01 9.30
CA GLU A 27 15.82 -13.33 8.68
C GLU A 27 14.82 -14.25 9.42
N SER A 28 14.72 -14.12 10.75
CA SER A 28 13.70 -14.82 11.54
C SER A 28 12.28 -14.37 11.19
N SER A 29 12.05 -13.11 10.83
CA SER A 29 10.71 -12.59 10.47
C SER A 29 10.14 -13.24 9.21
N ILE A 30 11.01 -13.71 8.31
CA ILE A 30 10.63 -14.39 7.05
C ILE A 30 11.02 -15.88 7.03
N GLY A 31 11.65 -16.39 8.09
CA GLY A 31 12.09 -17.78 8.18
C GLY A 31 13.13 -18.20 7.14
N ARG A 32 13.89 -17.23 6.59
CA ARG A 32 14.89 -17.46 5.53
C ARG A 32 16.08 -16.52 5.71
N ALA A 33 17.27 -17.03 5.44
CA ALA A 33 18.46 -16.21 5.30
C ALA A 33 18.37 -15.35 4.02
N LEU A 34 18.91 -14.14 4.05
CA LEU A 34 18.97 -13.25 2.90
C LEU A 34 20.37 -13.26 2.25
N PRO A 35 20.47 -12.96 0.95
CA PRO A 35 21.77 -12.91 0.27
C PRO A 35 22.73 -11.91 0.91
N ASP A 36 24.02 -12.29 1.00
CA ASP A 36 25.04 -11.49 1.68
C ASP A 36 25.34 -10.18 0.95
N ASP A 37 25.26 -10.19 -0.38
CA ASP A 37 25.48 -8.99 -1.20
C ASP A 37 24.37 -7.95 -1.00
N TYR A 38 23.12 -8.40 -0.86
CA TYR A 38 21.99 -7.53 -0.53
C TYR A 38 22.15 -6.90 0.85
N LYS A 39 22.55 -7.68 1.87
CA LYS A 39 22.79 -7.17 3.22
C LYS A 39 23.86 -6.08 3.20
N HIS A 40 24.98 -6.33 2.51
CA HIS A 40 26.05 -5.33 2.36
C HIS A 40 25.58 -4.10 1.55
N LEU A 41 24.77 -4.27 0.50
CA LEU A 41 24.21 -3.15 -0.26
C LEU A 41 23.37 -2.20 0.61
N VAL A 42 22.42 -2.72 1.39
CA VAL A 42 21.56 -1.84 2.20
C VAL A 42 22.29 -1.24 3.40
N GLU A 43 23.40 -1.85 3.84
CA GLU A 43 24.27 -1.31 4.88
C GLU A 43 25.07 -0.08 4.43
N ILE A 44 25.52 -0.03 3.16
CA ILE A 44 26.41 1.04 2.68
C ILE A 44 25.69 2.10 1.83
N PHE A 45 24.60 1.77 1.17
CA PHE A 45 23.84 2.74 0.38
C PHE A 45 22.80 3.44 1.27
N PRO A 46 22.71 4.78 1.28
CA PRO A 46 21.56 5.47 1.86
C PRO A 46 20.29 5.11 1.06
N ASP A 47 19.12 5.42 1.61
CA ASP A 47 17.87 5.17 0.90
C ASP A 47 17.82 6.00 -0.40
N GLY A 48 17.39 5.38 -1.49
CA GLY A 48 17.46 6.01 -2.80
C GLY A 48 17.35 5.03 -3.98
N ARG A 49 17.60 5.57 -5.17
CA ARG A 49 17.41 4.87 -6.46
C ARG A 49 18.72 4.76 -7.24
N PHE A 50 19.00 3.56 -7.76
CA PHE A 50 20.02 3.29 -8.77
C PHE A 50 19.45 3.67 -10.15
N GLN A 51 20.15 4.54 -10.89
CA GLN A 51 19.70 5.07 -12.19
C GLN A 51 18.29 5.69 -12.17
N ALA A 52 17.87 6.30 -11.05
CA ALA A 52 16.48 6.75 -10.82
C ALA A 52 15.40 5.64 -11.05
N PHE A 53 15.84 4.39 -11.16
CA PHE A 53 15.01 3.27 -11.57
C PHE A 53 14.75 2.35 -10.38
N VAL A 54 15.76 1.60 -9.92
CA VAL A 54 15.61 0.58 -8.89
C VAL A 54 15.86 1.16 -7.51
N ARG A 55 14.94 0.95 -6.58
CA ARG A 55 15.11 1.19 -5.15
C ARG A 55 15.11 -0.14 -4.41
N LEU A 56 15.98 -0.28 -3.41
CA LEU A 56 16.01 -1.46 -2.55
C LEU A 56 14.89 -1.41 -1.53
N ILE A 57 14.16 -2.53 -1.38
CA ILE A 57 13.29 -2.78 -0.23
C ILE A 57 14.22 -3.00 0.97
N ARG A 58 13.89 -2.44 2.14
CA ARG A 58 14.74 -2.49 3.33
C ARG A 58 13.95 -3.02 4.53
N PRO A 59 14.61 -3.73 5.48
CA PRO A 59 13.98 -4.07 6.75
C PRO A 59 13.51 -2.82 7.49
N GLY A 60 12.32 -2.87 8.08
CA GLY A 60 11.69 -1.74 8.75
C GLY A 60 11.36 -0.55 7.86
N ALA A 61 11.48 -0.69 6.53
CA ALA A 61 10.89 0.29 5.64
C ALA A 61 9.40 0.36 5.92
N VAL A 62 8.85 1.57 5.90
CA VAL A 62 7.40 1.81 5.97
C VAL A 62 6.77 1.35 7.29
N GLN A 63 7.17 1.97 8.41
CA GLN A 63 6.54 1.81 9.74
C GLN A 63 6.44 0.37 10.28
N SER A 64 7.14 -0.57 9.67
CA SER A 64 7.35 -1.91 10.21
C SER A 64 8.50 -1.84 11.23
N PRO A 65 8.53 -2.74 12.24
CA PRO A 65 9.69 -2.85 13.11
C PRO A 65 10.98 -2.98 12.27
N PRO A 66 12.11 -2.38 12.66
CA PRO A 66 13.42 -2.55 11.98
C PRO A 66 13.84 -4.00 11.79
N THR A 67 13.25 -4.91 12.55
CA THR A 67 13.45 -6.36 12.53
C THR A 67 12.51 -7.11 11.58
N GLU A 68 11.61 -6.43 10.87
CA GLU A 68 10.65 -7.06 9.96
C GLU A 68 10.99 -6.71 8.51
N TYR A 69 11.09 -7.73 7.65
CA TYR A 69 11.49 -7.55 6.26
C TYR A 69 10.34 -7.14 5.34
N LEU A 70 9.22 -7.88 5.39
CA LEU A 70 8.20 -7.80 4.35
C LEU A 70 7.31 -6.58 4.47
N GLY A 71 6.83 -6.22 5.67
CA GLY A 71 5.90 -5.11 5.86
C GLY A 71 4.76 -5.13 4.82
N TYR A 72 4.58 -4.02 4.10
CA TYR A 72 3.66 -3.89 2.96
C TYR A 72 3.71 -5.06 1.95
N TYR A 73 4.89 -5.59 1.66
CA TYR A 73 5.06 -6.63 0.64
C TYR A 73 4.48 -7.98 1.05
N ALA A 74 4.24 -8.23 2.34
CA ALA A 74 3.52 -9.42 2.79
C ALA A 74 2.11 -9.47 2.17
N TYR A 75 1.41 -8.34 2.17
CA TYR A 75 0.09 -8.20 1.55
C TYR A 75 0.16 -8.36 0.03
N ARG A 76 1.17 -7.76 -0.60
CA ARG A 76 1.35 -7.84 -2.05
C ARG A 76 1.58 -9.27 -2.53
N LEU A 77 2.33 -10.07 -1.77
CA LEU A 77 2.56 -11.49 -2.07
C LEU A 77 1.27 -12.32 -1.94
N GLU A 78 0.38 -11.97 -1.02
CA GLU A 78 -0.94 -12.61 -0.94
C GLU A 78 -1.79 -12.34 -2.17
N ASP A 79 -1.86 -11.08 -2.62
CA ASP A 79 -2.60 -10.73 -3.85
C ASP A 79 -2.08 -11.52 -5.04
N MET A 80 -0.76 -11.60 -5.17
CA MET A 80 -0.11 -12.36 -6.24
C MET A 80 -0.51 -13.84 -6.19
N ARG A 81 -0.62 -14.46 -4.99
CA ARG A 81 -1.16 -15.82 -4.85
C ARG A 81 -2.61 -15.90 -5.32
N GLY A 82 -3.46 -14.97 -4.87
CA GLY A 82 -4.87 -14.93 -5.26
C GLY A 82 -5.09 -14.71 -6.76
N TRP A 83 -4.27 -13.88 -7.40
CA TRP A 83 -4.29 -13.68 -8.85
C TRP A 83 -3.77 -14.89 -9.61
N ARG A 84 -2.69 -15.53 -9.12
CA ARG A 84 -2.16 -16.76 -9.70
C ARG A 84 -3.17 -17.91 -9.69
N GLN A 85 -4.03 -18.00 -8.67
CA GLN A 85 -5.11 -18.99 -8.65
C GLN A 85 -6.14 -18.77 -9.78
N LYS A 86 -6.40 -17.51 -10.15
CA LYS A 86 -7.38 -17.13 -11.18
C LYS A 86 -6.77 -17.14 -12.59
N GLU A 87 -5.53 -16.69 -12.72
CA GLU A 87 -4.79 -16.53 -13.97
C GLU A 87 -3.41 -17.20 -13.88
N PRO A 88 -3.31 -18.53 -13.75
CA PRO A 88 -2.04 -19.21 -13.51
C PRO A 88 -1.01 -19.01 -14.63
N ALA A 89 -1.47 -18.81 -15.88
CA ALA A 89 -0.59 -18.54 -17.01
C ALA A 89 0.14 -17.19 -16.92
N ARG A 90 -0.41 -16.22 -16.17
CA ARG A 90 0.16 -14.89 -15.97
C ARG A 90 1.25 -14.87 -14.88
N PHE A 91 1.23 -15.85 -13.98
CA PHE A 91 2.15 -15.96 -12.84
C PHE A 91 2.95 -17.27 -12.94
N PRO A 92 4.04 -17.29 -13.72
CA PRO A 92 4.78 -18.53 -14.03
C PRO A 92 5.55 -19.10 -12.84
N HIS A 93 5.78 -18.31 -11.78
CA HIS A 93 6.55 -18.71 -10.61
C HIS A 93 5.66 -18.91 -9.36
N PRO A 94 6.06 -19.78 -8.41
CA PRO A 94 5.48 -19.81 -7.08
C PRO A 94 5.69 -18.47 -6.36
N ILE A 95 4.84 -18.16 -5.37
CA ILE A 95 4.90 -16.88 -4.63
C ILE A 95 5.25 -17.16 -3.17
N PHE A 96 6.26 -16.48 -2.62
CA PHE A 96 6.72 -16.71 -1.25
C PHE A 96 5.55 -16.56 -0.24
N PRO A 97 5.33 -17.51 0.70
CA PRO A 97 6.28 -18.51 1.20
C PRO A 97 6.20 -19.91 0.54
N GLU A 98 5.55 -20.05 -0.62
CA GLU A 98 5.61 -21.32 -1.37
C GLU A 98 7.08 -21.72 -1.65
N PRO A 99 7.43 -23.02 -1.65
CA PRO A 99 8.77 -23.47 -2.00
C PRO A 99 9.20 -22.96 -3.38
N GLY A 100 10.40 -22.37 -3.49
CA GLY A 100 10.85 -21.71 -4.71
C GLY A 100 10.08 -20.44 -5.04
N GLY A 101 9.45 -19.82 -4.04
CA GLY A 101 8.60 -18.64 -4.21
C GLY A 101 9.36 -17.35 -4.44
N LEU A 102 8.72 -16.42 -5.16
CA LEU A 102 9.25 -15.07 -5.37
C LEU A 102 9.22 -14.25 -4.07
N LEU A 103 10.38 -13.78 -3.63
CA LEU A 103 10.57 -12.88 -2.49
C LEU A 103 11.08 -11.51 -2.98
N PRO A 104 10.36 -10.40 -2.78
CA PRO A 104 10.72 -9.11 -3.37
C PRO A 104 11.89 -8.46 -2.63
N TRP A 105 12.85 -7.92 -3.38
CA TRP A 105 14.02 -7.20 -2.84
C TRP A 105 14.16 -5.78 -3.37
N GLY A 106 13.49 -5.48 -4.48
CA GLY A 106 13.59 -4.19 -5.14
C GLY A 106 12.29 -3.80 -5.80
N VAL A 107 12.20 -2.51 -6.13
CA VAL A 107 11.02 -1.90 -6.72
C VAL A 107 11.40 -0.73 -7.61
N SER A 108 10.71 -0.57 -8.74
CA SER A 108 10.93 0.55 -9.65
C SER A 108 10.07 1.77 -9.32
N HIS A 109 10.31 2.90 -9.99
CA HIS A 109 9.45 4.08 -9.91
C HIS A 109 8.07 3.89 -10.60
N ARG A 110 7.85 2.75 -11.27
CA ARG A 110 6.56 2.40 -11.89
C ARG A 110 5.92 1.17 -11.25
N ALA A 111 6.39 0.79 -10.06
CA ALA A 111 5.93 -0.40 -9.33
C ALA A 111 6.26 -1.74 -10.01
N ASP A 112 7.26 -1.77 -10.91
CA ASP A 112 7.87 -3.03 -11.34
C ASP A 112 8.57 -3.65 -10.12
N LEU A 113 8.47 -4.97 -9.97
CA LEU A 113 8.99 -5.69 -8.81
C LEU A 113 10.17 -6.56 -9.20
N PHE A 114 11.16 -6.56 -8.32
CA PHE A 114 12.37 -7.36 -8.44
C PHE A 114 12.38 -8.37 -7.30
N PHE A 115 12.51 -9.63 -7.66
CA PHE A 115 12.37 -10.77 -6.74
C PHE A 115 13.64 -11.61 -6.73
N TRP A 116 13.87 -12.28 -5.61
CA TRP A 116 14.64 -13.51 -5.58
C TRP A 116 13.69 -14.67 -5.80
N LEU A 117 14.06 -15.60 -6.68
CA LEU A 117 13.43 -16.91 -6.71
C LEU A 117 14.10 -17.76 -5.64
N THR A 118 13.39 -18.05 -4.54
CA THR A 118 13.94 -18.73 -3.35
C THR A 118 14.13 -20.24 -3.56
N ASP A 119 14.77 -20.61 -4.67
CA ASP A 119 15.06 -21.98 -5.07
C ASP A 119 16.41 -22.45 -4.49
N GLY A 120 16.38 -23.53 -3.71
CA GLY A 120 17.54 -24.07 -3.00
C GLY A 120 17.87 -23.39 -1.67
N ASP A 121 18.82 -23.99 -0.95
CA ASP A 121 19.15 -23.62 0.44
C ASP A 121 20.17 -22.49 0.58
N ASP A 122 20.93 -22.19 -0.49
CA ASP A 122 21.97 -21.16 -0.48
C ASP A 122 21.42 -19.84 -1.05
N PRO A 123 21.13 -18.83 -0.21
CA PRO A 123 20.51 -17.59 -0.67
C PRO A 123 21.40 -16.81 -1.64
N ASN A 124 22.72 -16.97 -1.57
CA ASN A 124 23.66 -16.31 -2.47
C ASN A 124 23.60 -16.83 -3.92
N LYS A 125 22.82 -17.88 -4.16
CA LYS A 125 22.61 -18.48 -5.49
C LYS A 125 21.20 -18.28 -6.05
N TRP A 126 20.31 -17.61 -5.32
CA TRP A 126 18.96 -17.35 -5.79
C TRP A 126 18.99 -16.46 -7.04
N PRO A 127 18.36 -16.87 -8.16
CA PRO A 127 18.30 -16.03 -9.34
C PRO A 127 17.31 -14.87 -9.11
N ILE A 128 17.52 -13.80 -9.87
CA ILE A 128 16.67 -12.63 -9.85
C ILE A 128 15.57 -12.79 -10.89
N VAL A 129 14.34 -12.47 -10.51
CA VAL A 129 13.19 -12.40 -11.42
C VAL A 129 12.65 -10.98 -11.38
N VAL A 130 12.43 -10.40 -12.55
CA VAL A 130 11.85 -9.06 -12.71
C VAL A 130 10.49 -9.20 -13.36
N ALA A 131 9.49 -8.53 -12.79
CA ALA A 131 8.15 -8.44 -13.35
C ALA A 131 7.75 -6.97 -13.51
N ASP A 132 7.09 -6.67 -14.63
CA ASP A 132 6.46 -5.36 -14.79
C ASP A 132 5.28 -5.20 -13.80
N GLN A 133 4.83 -3.96 -13.59
CA GLN A 133 3.72 -3.67 -12.66
C GLN A 133 2.42 -4.44 -12.95
N ARG A 134 2.25 -4.94 -14.18
CA ARG A 134 1.09 -5.71 -14.64
C ARG A 134 1.33 -7.22 -14.60
N PHE A 135 2.52 -7.70 -14.28
CA PHE A 135 2.88 -9.12 -14.37
C PHE A 135 2.61 -9.72 -15.76
N GLU A 136 2.71 -8.90 -16.81
CA GLU A 136 2.56 -9.32 -18.21
C GLU A 136 3.93 -9.74 -18.79
N HIS A 137 5.00 -9.12 -18.30
CA HIS A 137 6.37 -9.41 -18.74
C HIS A 137 7.22 -9.88 -17.57
N TRP A 138 7.98 -10.95 -17.81
CA TRP A 138 8.85 -11.59 -16.83
C TRP A 138 10.22 -11.84 -17.45
N THR A 139 11.28 -11.45 -16.73
CA THR A 139 12.67 -11.69 -17.14
C THR A 139 13.45 -12.25 -15.97
N SER A 140 14.34 -13.22 -16.23
CA SER A 140 15.24 -13.78 -15.23
C SER A 140 16.66 -13.28 -15.44
N TYR A 141 17.40 -13.16 -14.34
CA TYR A 141 18.81 -12.79 -14.33
C TYR A 141 19.57 -13.70 -13.36
N GLU A 142 20.64 -14.30 -13.87
CA GLU A 142 21.51 -15.19 -13.11
C GLU A 142 22.63 -14.39 -12.44
N GLY A 143 22.60 -14.35 -11.10
CA GLY A 143 23.66 -13.74 -10.31
C GLY A 143 23.16 -12.90 -9.14
N PRO A 144 24.10 -12.33 -8.36
CA PRO A 144 23.79 -11.52 -7.17
C PRO A 144 23.16 -10.17 -7.54
N VAL A 145 22.45 -9.56 -6.59
CA VAL A 145 21.79 -8.25 -6.73
C VAL A 145 22.79 -7.17 -7.13
N CYS A 146 23.99 -7.18 -6.56
CA CYS A 146 25.03 -6.20 -6.88
C CYS A 146 25.50 -6.29 -8.35
N ALA A 147 25.56 -7.49 -8.95
CA ALA A 147 25.91 -7.64 -10.36
C ALA A 147 24.79 -7.15 -11.27
N PHE A 148 23.53 -7.46 -10.91
CA PHE A 148 22.35 -6.95 -11.60
C PHE A 148 22.28 -5.42 -11.57
N LEU A 149 22.52 -4.80 -10.41
CA LEU A 149 22.58 -3.35 -10.29
C LEU A 149 23.77 -2.76 -11.07
N ASP A 150 24.93 -3.42 -11.12
CA ASP A 150 26.07 -2.98 -11.95
C ASP A 150 25.71 -2.97 -13.45
N ASP A 151 24.94 -3.97 -13.92
CA ASP A 151 24.43 -4.00 -15.29
C ASP A 151 23.40 -2.90 -15.55
N ILE A 152 22.52 -2.60 -14.59
CA ILE A 152 21.58 -1.46 -14.68
C ILE A 152 22.34 -0.14 -14.77
N VAL A 153 23.25 0.14 -13.83
CA VAL A 153 23.97 1.43 -13.80
C VAL A 153 24.93 1.61 -14.96
N SER A 154 25.38 0.51 -15.57
CA SER A 154 26.22 0.52 -16.76
C SER A 154 25.44 0.51 -18.08
N GLY A 155 24.11 0.47 -18.04
CA GLY A 155 23.26 0.37 -19.23
C GLY A 155 23.40 -0.94 -20.01
N ARG A 156 23.89 -2.01 -19.36
CA ARG A 156 24.03 -3.36 -19.95
C ARG A 156 22.78 -4.22 -19.81
N PHE A 157 21.92 -3.88 -18.86
CA PHE A 157 20.63 -4.55 -18.70
C PHE A 157 19.67 -4.10 -19.81
N ASP A 158 19.01 -5.06 -20.49
CA ASP A 158 18.00 -4.78 -21.49
C ASP A 158 16.69 -4.32 -20.82
N GLY A 159 16.53 -3.00 -20.69
CA GLY A 159 15.32 -2.37 -20.16
C GLY A 159 14.15 -2.30 -21.15
N THR A 160 14.31 -2.76 -22.41
CA THR A 160 13.26 -2.60 -23.44
C THR A 160 11.95 -3.31 -23.14
N PRO A 161 11.90 -4.52 -22.53
CA PRO A 161 10.62 -5.15 -22.15
C PRO A 161 9.85 -4.34 -21.09
N PHE A 162 10.55 -3.43 -20.43
CA PHE A 162 9.98 -2.54 -19.44
C PHE A 162 9.79 -1.13 -20.00
N ASP A 163 10.09 -0.81 -21.26
CA ASP A 163 10.01 0.57 -21.79
C ASP A 163 10.84 1.57 -20.96
N ILE A 164 12.11 1.22 -20.72
CA ILE A 164 13.04 2.03 -19.93
C ILE A 164 14.29 2.32 -20.75
N ASP A 165 14.62 3.61 -20.86
CA ASP A 165 15.92 4.06 -21.32
C ASP A 165 16.88 4.20 -20.13
N LEU A 166 17.84 3.28 -20.02
CA LEU A 166 18.92 3.31 -19.04
C LEU A 166 20.15 4.09 -19.54
N GLY A 167 19.98 4.94 -20.57
CA GLY A 167 21.02 5.79 -21.09
C GLY A 167 21.57 6.82 -20.09
N GLY A 168 22.82 7.25 -20.31
CA GLY A 168 23.51 8.22 -19.46
C GLY A 168 24.68 7.61 -18.67
N GLY A 169 25.31 8.44 -17.82
CA GLY A 169 26.35 7.98 -16.91
C GLY A 169 25.77 7.29 -15.67
N PRO A 170 26.55 6.44 -14.97
CA PRO A 170 26.12 5.80 -13.73
C PRO A 170 25.85 6.85 -12.64
N PHE A 171 24.66 6.80 -12.02
CA PHE A 171 24.33 7.64 -10.88
C PHE A 171 23.42 6.96 -9.85
N PHE A 172 23.51 7.44 -8.62
CA PHE A 172 22.64 7.09 -7.51
C PHE A 172 21.89 8.34 -7.06
N GLN A 173 20.58 8.23 -6.84
CA GLN A 173 19.71 9.32 -6.41
C GLN A 173 19.21 9.06 -4.98
N PRO A 174 19.79 9.70 -3.96
CA PRO A 174 19.31 9.60 -2.58
C PRO A 174 17.87 10.13 -2.46
N THR A 175 17.08 9.48 -1.62
CA THR A 175 15.78 10.02 -1.19
C THR A 175 16.01 11.21 -0.25
N PRO A 176 15.49 12.42 -0.53
CA PRO A 176 15.70 13.58 0.32
C PRO A 176 15.17 13.38 1.75
N GLU A 177 15.89 13.90 2.74
CA GLU A 177 15.59 13.74 4.17
C GLU A 177 14.61 14.78 4.75
N GLU A 178 14.10 15.75 3.97
CA GLU A 178 13.33 16.90 4.50
C GLU A 178 11.90 17.10 3.98
N SER A 179 10.99 17.24 4.96
CA SER A 179 9.71 17.98 5.02
C SER A 179 9.02 18.32 3.69
N VAL A 180 8.10 17.44 3.26
CA VAL A 180 7.04 17.81 2.32
C VAL A 180 6.16 18.85 3.00
N ALA A 181 6.29 20.13 2.62
CA ALA A 181 5.34 21.16 3.02
C ALA A 181 3.95 20.76 2.51
N ALA A 182 2.95 20.81 3.39
CA ALA A 182 1.57 20.52 3.00
C ALA A 182 1.15 21.47 1.86
N PRO A 183 0.65 20.95 0.72
CA PRO A 183 0.03 21.77 -0.29
C PRO A 183 -1.17 22.46 0.33
N ALA A 184 -1.43 23.71 -0.08
CA ALA A 184 -2.63 24.42 0.31
C ALA A 184 -3.87 23.58 -0.08
N PRO A 185 -4.90 23.51 0.79
CA PRO A 185 -6.11 22.76 0.49
C PRO A 185 -6.68 23.23 -0.85
N SER A 186 -6.61 22.35 -1.85
CA SER A 186 -7.17 22.59 -3.17
C SER A 186 -8.54 21.93 -3.20
N VAL A 187 -9.52 22.60 -3.80
CA VAL A 187 -10.82 21.98 -4.10
C VAL A 187 -10.57 20.65 -4.85
N PRO A 188 -11.24 19.54 -4.50
CA PRO A 188 -11.10 18.29 -5.24
C PRO A 188 -11.29 18.53 -6.74
N GLY A 189 -10.27 18.24 -7.54
CA GLY A 189 -10.35 18.36 -8.99
C GLY A 189 -11.11 17.18 -9.58
N TRP A 190 -12.43 17.18 -9.50
CA TRP A 190 -13.32 16.08 -9.90
C TRP A 190 -12.86 15.38 -11.19
N GLY A 191 -12.46 14.10 -11.09
CA GLY A 191 -12.20 13.28 -12.27
C GLY A 191 -11.10 12.22 -12.11
N GLN A 192 -11.50 11.04 -11.62
CA GLN A 192 -11.23 9.79 -12.33
C GLN A 192 -12.55 9.03 -12.36
N PRO A 193 -13.07 8.61 -13.53
CA PRO A 193 -14.20 7.70 -13.55
C PRO A 193 -13.78 6.45 -12.79
N GLY A 194 -14.54 6.08 -11.74
CA GLY A 194 -14.51 4.70 -11.28
C GLY A 194 -14.76 3.81 -12.50
N PHE A 195 -14.03 2.71 -12.62
CA PHE A 195 -14.08 1.77 -13.74
C PHE A 195 -15.45 1.05 -13.92
N THR A 196 -16.56 1.64 -13.48
CA THR A 196 -17.90 1.06 -13.46
C THR A 196 -18.97 2.17 -13.42
N ASP A 197 -20.04 2.05 -14.22
CA ASP A 197 -21.27 2.87 -14.14
C ASP A 197 -22.09 2.60 -12.83
N GLU A 198 -21.45 2.10 -11.78
CA GLU A 198 -22.08 1.71 -10.53
C GLU A 198 -22.15 2.89 -9.55
N HIS A 199 -23.37 3.35 -9.25
CA HIS A 199 -23.61 4.32 -8.20
C HIS A 199 -23.71 3.63 -6.82
N PRO A 200 -23.12 4.22 -5.76
CA PRO A 200 -23.24 3.70 -4.42
C PRO A 200 -24.70 3.71 -3.96
N HIS A 201 -25.14 2.59 -3.38
CA HIS A 201 -26.48 2.45 -2.82
C HIS A 201 -26.42 2.50 -1.30
N HIS A 202 -27.39 3.18 -0.67
CA HIS A 202 -27.50 3.24 0.79
C HIS A 202 -28.13 1.96 1.33
N ALA A 203 -27.58 1.40 2.41
CA ALA A 203 -28.08 0.17 3.03
C ALA A 203 -28.36 0.32 4.53
N ILE A 204 -28.55 1.54 5.04
CA ILE A 204 -28.69 1.80 6.48
C ILE A 204 -29.84 1.01 7.12
N VAL A 205 -30.97 0.83 6.43
CA VAL A 205 -32.10 0.03 6.93
C VAL A 205 -31.71 -1.43 7.13
N ALA A 206 -31.06 -2.03 6.13
CA ALA A 206 -30.60 -3.41 6.22
C ALA A 206 -29.50 -3.57 7.29
N LEU A 207 -28.61 -2.58 7.44
CA LEU A 207 -27.60 -2.56 8.49
C LEU A 207 -28.22 -2.53 9.89
N THR A 208 -29.26 -1.72 10.10
CA THR A 208 -29.99 -1.66 11.39
C THR A 208 -30.78 -2.91 11.71
N ALA A 209 -31.22 -3.66 10.69
CA ALA A 209 -31.85 -4.96 10.89
C ALA A 209 -30.82 -6.03 11.26
N LEU A 210 -29.59 -5.93 10.73
CA LEU A 210 -28.50 -6.87 11.00
C LEU A 210 -27.88 -6.65 12.39
N VAL A 211 -27.59 -5.40 12.76
CA VAL A 211 -26.99 -5.04 14.05
C VAL A 211 -27.84 -3.93 14.69
N PRO A 212 -28.83 -4.26 15.53
CA PRO A 212 -29.69 -3.25 16.15
C PRO A 212 -28.88 -2.26 17.02
N PRO A 213 -29.16 -0.94 16.95
CA PRO A 213 -28.44 0.07 17.74
C PRO A 213 -28.75 -0.08 19.24
N ALA A 214 -27.71 -0.02 20.07
CA ALA A 214 -27.83 -0.19 21.53
C ALA A 214 -28.26 1.09 22.28
N ALA A 215 -28.11 2.26 21.66
CA ALA A 215 -28.34 3.56 22.27
C ALA A 215 -29.40 4.38 21.49
N PRO A 216 -30.07 5.36 22.12
CA PRO A 216 -30.98 6.26 21.43
C PRO A 216 -30.25 7.12 20.40
N ARG A 217 -30.99 7.53 19.36
CA ARG A 217 -30.46 8.36 18.27
C ARG A 217 -29.84 9.65 18.80
N ARG A 218 -28.66 9.99 18.31
CA ARG A 218 -28.01 11.28 18.59
C ARG A 218 -28.44 12.28 17.52
N SER A 219 -28.78 13.50 17.93
CA SER A 219 -28.98 14.61 16.99
C SER A 219 -27.64 15.30 16.80
N ILE A 220 -27.16 15.38 15.56
CA ILE A 220 -25.90 16.04 15.21
C ILE A 220 -26.23 17.29 14.41
N ASP A 221 -25.59 18.42 14.74
CA ASP A 221 -25.72 19.64 13.95
C ASP A 221 -24.80 19.56 12.72
N TRP A 222 -25.34 19.00 11.63
CA TRP A 222 -24.60 18.83 10.38
C TRP A 222 -24.19 20.14 9.72
N ALA A 223 -24.85 21.27 10.04
CA ALA A 223 -24.45 22.55 9.49
C ALA A 223 -23.09 23.00 10.04
N VAL A 224 -22.81 22.72 11.32
CA VAL A 224 -21.50 22.99 11.95
C VAL A 224 -20.43 22.08 11.34
N VAL A 225 -20.69 20.78 11.27
CA VAL A 225 -19.75 19.79 10.68
C VAL A 225 -19.39 20.15 9.23
N GLN A 226 -20.39 20.54 8.43
CA GLN A 226 -20.17 20.96 7.04
C GLN A 226 -19.32 22.23 6.95
N ALA A 227 -19.53 23.20 7.85
CA ALA A 227 -18.75 24.43 7.88
C ALA A 227 -17.27 24.17 8.23
N GLU A 228 -17.00 23.24 9.16
CA GLU A 228 -15.63 22.87 9.56
C GLU A 228 -14.89 22.06 8.50
N LEU A 229 -15.59 21.13 7.82
CA LEU A 229 -15.00 20.28 6.77
C LEU A 229 -14.92 20.97 5.40
N GLY A 230 -15.62 22.09 5.23
CA GLY A 230 -15.69 22.82 3.95
C GLY A 230 -16.51 22.11 2.87
N GLY A 231 -17.34 21.12 3.24
CA GLY A 231 -18.12 20.31 2.31
C GLY A 231 -19.12 19.41 3.03
N ALA A 232 -20.17 18.99 2.31
CA ALA A 232 -21.14 18.05 2.84
C ALA A 232 -20.58 16.62 2.82
N LEU A 233 -20.88 15.83 3.85
CA LEU A 233 -20.58 14.40 3.91
C LEU A 233 -21.72 13.56 3.32
N PRO A 234 -21.50 12.29 2.93
CA PRO A 234 -22.56 11.43 2.40
C PRO A 234 -23.72 11.24 3.38
N ALA A 235 -24.96 11.21 2.87
CA ALA A 235 -26.18 11.11 3.67
C ALA A 235 -26.24 9.81 4.47
N ASP A 236 -25.64 8.73 3.98
CA ASP A 236 -25.62 7.45 4.66
C ASP A 236 -24.72 7.45 5.91
N TYR A 237 -23.58 8.14 5.85
CA TYR A 237 -22.71 8.40 7.00
C TYR A 237 -23.43 9.26 8.03
N ARG A 238 -24.15 10.30 7.58
CA ARG A 238 -24.94 11.12 8.48
C ARG A 238 -25.99 10.30 9.23
N ALA A 239 -26.73 9.47 8.51
CA ALA A 239 -27.69 8.55 9.11
C ALA A 239 -27.03 7.53 10.04
N PHE A 240 -25.86 6.99 9.67
CA PHE A 240 -25.09 6.10 10.54
C PHE A 240 -24.71 6.77 11.86
N MET A 241 -24.19 8.00 11.80
CA MET A 241 -23.77 8.75 12.98
C MET A 241 -24.95 9.12 13.91
N GLU A 242 -26.13 9.42 13.35
CA GLU A 242 -27.32 9.67 14.16
C GLU A 242 -27.89 8.40 14.81
N ILE A 243 -27.72 7.23 14.17
CA ILE A 243 -28.27 5.96 14.66
C ILE A 243 -27.33 5.25 15.63
N TYR A 244 -26.06 5.12 15.27
CA TYR A 244 -25.04 4.37 16.02
C TYR A 244 -24.07 5.28 16.77
N GLY A 245 -23.74 6.45 16.20
CA GLY A 245 -22.62 7.26 16.62
C GLY A 245 -21.26 6.66 16.20
N PRO A 246 -20.14 7.27 16.64
CA PRO A 246 -18.82 6.70 16.41
C PRO A 246 -18.68 5.37 17.17
N GLY A 247 -17.95 4.43 16.59
CA GLY A 247 -17.76 3.12 17.19
C GLY A 247 -17.07 2.14 16.25
N THR A 248 -16.85 0.94 16.76
CA THR A 248 -16.27 -0.16 15.99
C THR A 248 -17.37 -1.08 15.50
N PHE A 249 -17.57 -1.14 14.19
CA PHE A 249 -18.39 -2.15 13.53
C PHE A 249 -17.49 -3.33 13.14
N CYS A 250 -17.75 -4.52 13.71
CA CYS A 250 -16.85 -5.67 13.61
C CYS A 250 -15.44 -5.29 14.10
N ASP A 251 -14.51 -5.03 13.19
CA ASP A 251 -13.15 -4.54 13.46
C ASP A 251 -12.85 -3.17 12.83
N ILE A 252 -13.84 -2.55 12.19
CA ILE A 252 -13.73 -1.25 11.53
C ILE A 252 -14.16 -0.18 12.53
N MET A 253 -13.19 0.55 13.07
CA MET A 253 -13.41 1.76 13.86
C MET A 253 -13.83 2.89 12.93
N ILE A 254 -15.00 3.45 13.18
CA ILE A 254 -15.60 4.57 12.44
C ILE A 254 -15.51 5.80 13.33
N VAL A 255 -14.81 6.83 12.86
CA VAL A 255 -14.52 8.02 13.66
C VAL A 255 -15.68 9.01 13.65
N ALA A 256 -15.75 9.82 14.70
CA ALA A 256 -16.74 10.89 14.80
C ALA A 256 -16.46 12.00 13.77
N PRO A 257 -17.48 12.77 13.32
CA PRO A 257 -17.29 13.84 12.35
C PRO A 257 -16.21 14.86 12.75
N GLU A 258 -16.13 15.19 14.04
CA GLU A 258 -15.14 16.09 14.63
C GLU A 258 -13.69 15.56 14.59
N GLU A 259 -13.50 14.24 14.45
CA GLU A 259 -12.18 13.62 14.35
C GLU A 259 -11.69 13.47 12.90
N LEU A 260 -12.59 13.66 11.91
CA LEU A 260 -12.26 13.55 10.50
C LEU A 260 -11.09 14.46 10.08
N PRO A 261 -11.02 15.76 10.45
CA PRO A 261 -9.90 16.61 10.06
C PRO A 261 -8.54 16.06 10.50
N GLY A 262 -8.46 15.56 11.73
CA GLY A 262 -7.24 14.96 12.27
C GLY A 262 -6.90 13.62 11.60
N LEU A 263 -7.91 12.80 11.28
CA LEU A 263 -7.70 11.54 10.56
C LEU A 263 -7.21 11.79 9.12
N ILE A 264 -7.80 12.77 8.43
CA ILE A 264 -7.40 13.24 7.10
C ILE A 264 -5.94 13.68 7.14
N GLU A 265 -5.60 14.60 8.04
CA GLU A 265 -4.23 15.14 8.16
C GLU A 265 -3.19 14.04 8.43
N ARG A 266 -3.48 13.13 9.36
CA ARG A 266 -2.57 12.01 9.69
C ARG A 266 -2.39 11.06 8.51
N THR A 267 -3.47 10.76 7.78
CA THR A 267 -3.44 9.87 6.62
C THR A 267 -2.71 10.53 5.45
N TYR A 268 -2.95 11.82 5.22
CA TYR A 268 -2.25 12.61 4.21
C TYR A 268 -0.75 12.68 4.48
N ARG A 269 -0.35 13.05 5.71
CA ARG A 269 1.06 13.06 6.13
C ARG A 269 1.69 11.70 5.95
N LYS A 270 0.99 10.62 6.33
CA LYS A 270 1.46 9.25 6.13
C LYS A 270 1.69 8.93 4.65
N ALA A 271 0.74 9.28 3.80
CA ALA A 271 0.86 9.12 2.36
C ALA A 271 2.09 9.86 1.80
N VAL A 272 2.19 11.18 1.99
CA VAL A 272 3.24 11.97 1.30
C VAL A 272 4.63 11.84 1.88
N SER A 273 4.75 11.42 3.15
CA SER A 273 6.04 11.07 3.74
C SER A 273 6.52 9.68 3.33
N ASN A 274 5.67 8.88 2.67
CA ASN A 274 6.04 7.53 2.25
C ASN A 274 6.92 7.60 0.98
N PRO A 275 8.22 7.29 1.06
CA PRO A 275 9.13 7.41 -0.09
C PRO A 275 8.82 6.38 -1.19
N MET A 276 8.01 5.36 -0.87
CA MET A 276 7.51 4.35 -1.80
C MET A 276 6.25 4.79 -2.55
N ARG A 277 5.62 5.90 -2.14
CA ARG A 277 4.41 6.41 -2.78
C ARG A 277 4.71 6.84 -4.21
N LEU A 278 4.01 6.24 -5.14
CA LEU A 278 3.97 6.66 -6.53
C LEU A 278 2.60 7.32 -6.75
N PRO A 279 2.51 8.66 -6.89
CA PRO A 279 1.23 9.36 -7.00
C PRO A 279 0.33 8.82 -8.12
N GLN A 280 0.92 8.37 -9.23
CA GLN A 280 0.19 7.75 -10.32
C GLN A 280 -0.39 6.35 -10.03
N VAL A 281 0.08 5.66 -8.98
CA VAL A 281 -0.34 4.29 -8.66
C VAL A 281 -1.10 4.21 -7.34
N CYS A 282 -0.71 4.99 -6.34
CA CYS A 282 -1.32 4.98 -5.01
C CYS A 282 -2.58 5.84 -4.95
N VAL A 283 -3.46 5.55 -3.99
CA VAL A 283 -4.63 6.39 -3.75
C VAL A 283 -4.20 7.78 -3.30
N GLN A 284 -4.73 8.82 -3.94
CA GLN A 284 -4.58 10.20 -3.49
C GLN A 284 -5.25 10.36 -2.13
N VAL A 285 -4.74 11.21 -1.24
CA VAL A 285 -5.38 11.50 0.05
C VAL A 285 -5.66 12.99 0.13
N PHE A 286 -6.88 13.37 0.50
CA PHE A 286 -7.23 14.78 0.64
C PHE A 286 -6.19 15.47 1.56
N PRO A 287 -5.62 16.63 1.16
CA PRO A 287 -6.11 17.56 0.14
C PRO A 287 -5.53 17.40 -1.28
N GLU A 288 -4.86 16.29 -1.61
CA GLU A 288 -4.49 16.01 -3.01
C GLU A 288 -5.75 16.00 -3.90
N PRO A 289 -5.67 16.45 -5.17
CA PRO A 289 -6.79 16.38 -6.10
C PRO A 289 -7.35 14.95 -6.22
N ASN A 290 -8.67 14.81 -6.13
CA ASN A 290 -9.37 13.52 -6.08
C ASN A 290 -8.93 12.60 -4.92
N GLY A 291 -8.36 13.19 -3.86
CA GLY A 291 -7.91 12.45 -2.70
C GLY A 291 -9.06 11.81 -1.94
N MET A 292 -8.85 10.57 -1.50
CA MET A 292 -9.77 9.90 -0.60
C MET A 292 -9.92 10.68 0.70
N ILE A 293 -11.12 10.64 1.26
CA ILE A 293 -11.44 11.23 2.55
C ILE A 293 -11.61 10.08 3.56
N PRO A 294 -10.62 9.82 4.44
CA PRO A 294 -10.71 8.74 5.41
C PRO A 294 -11.79 9.00 6.47
N TRP A 295 -12.55 7.95 6.80
CA TRP A 295 -13.61 7.96 7.81
C TRP A 295 -13.49 6.86 8.86
N GLY A 296 -12.56 5.94 8.68
CA GLY A 296 -12.37 4.85 9.62
C GLY A 296 -11.09 4.07 9.40
N ARG A 297 -10.80 3.17 10.34
CA ARG A 297 -9.67 2.26 10.28
C ARG A 297 -10.04 0.90 10.82
N THR A 298 -9.47 -0.13 10.23
CA THR A 298 -9.56 -1.50 10.74
C THR A 298 -8.57 -1.73 11.89
N ALA A 299 -8.78 -2.79 12.67
CA ALA A 299 -7.86 -3.19 13.75
C ALA A 299 -6.43 -3.51 13.28
N ASP A 300 -6.28 -4.01 12.06
CA ASP A 300 -5.01 -4.30 11.38
C ASP A 300 -4.46 -3.10 10.58
N GLY A 301 -5.04 -1.91 10.75
CA GLY A 301 -4.46 -0.64 10.32
C GLY A 301 -4.88 -0.15 8.93
N TRP A 302 -5.69 -0.92 8.18
CA TRP A 302 -6.25 -0.45 6.91
C TRP A 302 -7.09 0.80 7.11
N THR A 303 -6.98 1.74 6.17
CA THR A 303 -7.74 2.99 6.19
C THR A 303 -8.95 2.87 5.28
N CYS A 304 -10.13 3.13 5.81
CA CYS A 304 -11.38 3.19 5.05
C CYS A 304 -11.70 4.66 4.74
N GLY A 305 -12.04 4.94 3.48
CA GLY A 305 -12.33 6.30 3.01
C GLY A 305 -13.43 6.36 1.96
N TRP A 306 -13.94 7.56 1.73
CA TRP A 306 -14.73 7.88 0.55
C TRP A 306 -13.80 8.25 -0.59
N LEU A 307 -14.23 7.98 -1.82
CA LEU A 307 -13.56 8.43 -3.03
C LEU A 307 -14.44 9.50 -3.70
N PRO A 308 -14.14 10.80 -3.51
CA PRO A 308 -14.93 11.87 -4.10
C PRO A 308 -14.91 11.78 -5.64
N SER A 309 -16.09 11.63 -6.23
CA SER A 309 -16.29 11.44 -7.69
C SER A 309 -16.97 12.65 -8.33
N GLU A 310 -17.99 13.19 -7.68
CA GLU A 310 -18.77 14.36 -8.11
C GLU A 310 -19.08 15.29 -6.93
N GLU A 311 -19.58 16.49 -7.21
CA GLU A 311 -19.96 17.47 -6.19
C GLU A 311 -20.97 16.92 -5.16
N ASN A 312 -21.86 16.03 -5.59
CA ASN A 312 -22.82 15.38 -4.70
C ASN A 312 -22.13 14.26 -3.88
N PRO A 313 -22.04 14.37 -2.54
CA PRO A 313 -21.38 13.35 -1.73
C PRO A 313 -22.08 11.99 -1.72
N ASP A 314 -23.37 11.94 -2.08
CA ASP A 314 -24.11 10.67 -2.17
C ASP A 314 -23.69 9.82 -3.38
N THR A 315 -22.86 10.34 -4.29
CA THR A 315 -22.30 9.57 -5.41
C THR A 315 -20.91 9.02 -5.11
N TRP A 316 -20.35 9.31 -3.94
CA TRP A 316 -19.00 8.88 -3.57
C TRP A 316 -18.99 7.40 -3.21
N GLY A 317 -18.21 6.64 -3.95
CA GLY A 317 -17.90 5.26 -3.59
C GLY A 317 -16.95 5.20 -2.38
N THR A 318 -16.65 3.98 -1.93
CA THR A 318 -15.71 3.76 -0.85
C THR A 318 -14.39 3.18 -1.35
N VAL A 319 -13.34 3.35 -0.56
CA VAL A 319 -12.01 2.81 -0.82
C VAL A 319 -11.41 2.29 0.48
N LEU A 320 -10.72 1.16 0.39
CA LEU A 320 -9.90 0.63 1.48
C LEU A 320 -8.44 0.72 1.03
N ALA A 321 -7.66 1.56 1.69
CA ALA A 321 -6.22 1.64 1.52
C ALA A 321 -5.53 0.77 2.57
N ASP A 322 -4.45 0.12 2.18
CA ASP A 322 -3.63 -0.65 3.11
C ASP A 322 -3.07 0.27 4.22
N PRO A 323 -2.48 -0.30 5.29
CA PRO A 323 -1.95 0.49 6.38
C PRO A 323 -1.01 1.60 5.91
N ASP A 324 -0.25 1.37 4.82
CA ASP A 324 0.80 2.23 4.29
C ASP A 324 0.37 3.22 3.21
N VAL A 325 -0.90 3.17 2.84
CA VAL A 325 -1.54 3.99 1.81
C VAL A 325 -0.83 3.83 0.45
N LEU A 326 -0.35 2.62 0.17
CA LEU A 326 0.36 2.29 -1.07
C LEU A 326 -0.55 1.54 -2.05
N GLY A 327 -1.10 0.40 -1.60
CA GLY A 327 -2.14 -0.38 -2.25
C GLY A 327 -3.52 0.00 -1.73
N TYR A 328 -4.52 -0.13 -2.60
CA TYR A 328 -5.91 0.13 -2.24
C TYR A 328 -6.87 -0.69 -3.09
N LYS A 329 -8.09 -0.85 -2.58
CA LYS A 329 -9.23 -1.43 -3.29
C LYS A 329 -10.38 -0.45 -3.34
N VAL A 330 -10.86 -0.18 -4.54
CA VAL A 330 -12.05 0.67 -4.75
C VAL A 330 -13.31 -0.19 -4.71
N HIS A 331 -14.32 0.32 -4.00
CA HIS A 331 -15.67 -0.21 -3.86
C HIS A 331 -16.66 0.84 -4.36
N ALA A 332 -16.59 1.18 -5.65
CA ALA A 332 -17.32 2.29 -6.25
C ALA A 332 -18.85 2.19 -6.02
N GLY A 333 -19.43 1.01 -6.21
CA GLY A 333 -20.87 0.77 -5.98
C GLY A 333 -21.30 0.68 -4.51
N HIS A 334 -20.45 1.01 -3.54
CA HIS A 334 -20.76 0.91 -2.11
C HIS A 334 -20.58 2.25 -1.40
N SER A 335 -21.66 2.68 -0.74
CA SER A 335 -21.63 3.70 0.31
C SER A 335 -21.05 3.12 1.60
N LEU A 336 -20.88 3.92 2.65
CA LEU A 336 -20.37 3.41 3.93
C LEU A 336 -21.25 2.28 4.47
N SER A 337 -22.56 2.47 4.50
CA SER A 337 -23.53 1.52 5.04
C SER A 337 -23.61 0.22 4.23
N SER A 338 -23.58 0.29 2.89
CA SER A 338 -23.57 -0.93 2.06
C SER A 338 -22.22 -1.61 2.06
N LEU A 339 -21.12 -0.87 2.23
CA LEU A 339 -19.80 -1.43 2.45
C LEU A 339 -19.78 -2.24 3.76
N LEU A 340 -20.26 -1.68 4.89
CA LEU A 340 -20.32 -2.39 6.18
C LEU A 340 -21.21 -3.64 6.11
N LEU A 341 -22.35 -3.56 5.42
CA LEU A 341 -23.23 -4.70 5.23
C LEU A 341 -22.57 -5.82 4.42
N LYS A 342 -21.89 -5.46 3.33
CA LYS A 342 -21.09 -6.40 2.54
C LYS A 342 -19.94 -6.97 3.37
N TYR A 343 -19.30 -6.16 4.19
CA TYR A 343 -18.20 -6.60 5.07
C TYR A 343 -18.66 -7.70 6.01
N ALA A 344 -19.80 -7.47 6.68
CA ALA A 344 -20.42 -8.41 7.59
C ALA A 344 -20.88 -9.72 6.92
N ALA A 345 -21.16 -9.70 5.61
CA ALA A 345 -21.61 -10.86 4.85
C ALA A 345 -20.47 -11.61 4.14
N THR A 346 -19.24 -11.07 4.14
CA THR A 346 -18.12 -11.66 3.39
C THR A 346 -17.40 -12.68 4.25
N GLU A 347 -17.49 -13.96 3.89
CA GLU A 347 -16.81 -15.06 4.60
C GLU A 347 -15.31 -15.19 4.22
N GLU A 348 -14.85 -14.62 3.09
CA GLU A 348 -13.47 -14.81 2.60
C GLU A 348 -12.83 -13.62 1.85
N GLY A 349 -11.59 -13.26 2.25
CA GLY A 349 -10.40 -12.84 1.47
C GLY A 349 -10.47 -11.79 0.35
N THR A 350 -11.64 -11.24 0.03
CA THR A 350 -11.84 -10.40 -1.17
C THR A 350 -12.33 -9.00 -0.84
N PHE A 351 -12.50 -8.68 0.45
CA PHE A 351 -13.10 -7.41 0.84
C PHE A 351 -12.14 -6.23 0.77
N ALA A 352 -10.87 -6.41 1.09
CA ALA A 352 -9.82 -5.43 0.82
C ALA A 352 -8.69 -6.13 0.06
N LEU A 353 -7.91 -5.39 -0.71
CA LEU A 353 -6.80 -5.94 -1.47
C LEU A 353 -5.82 -6.62 -0.47
N GLY A 354 -5.50 -7.91 -0.59
CA GLY A 354 -4.52 -8.58 0.29
C GLY A 354 -4.82 -8.67 1.79
N ARG A 355 -6.01 -8.30 2.29
CA ARG A 355 -6.33 -8.33 3.73
C ARG A 355 -6.76 -9.73 4.20
N ASN A 356 -5.91 -10.40 4.98
CA ASN A 356 -6.07 -11.80 5.40
C ASN A 356 -6.67 -12.02 6.79
N THR A 357 -6.84 -10.97 7.58
CA THR A 357 -7.42 -11.05 8.92
C THR A 357 -8.76 -10.32 8.98
N PRO A 358 -9.75 -10.64 8.11
CA PRO A 358 -11.08 -10.06 8.25
C PRO A 358 -11.76 -10.61 9.51
N TRP A 359 -12.68 -9.84 10.07
CA TRP A 359 -13.53 -10.25 11.16
C TRP A 359 -14.23 -11.60 10.89
N GLN A 360 -14.06 -12.55 11.81
CA GLN A 360 -14.60 -13.92 11.72
C GLN A 360 -15.81 -14.16 12.65
N GLY A 361 -16.22 -13.14 13.41
CA GLY A 361 -17.32 -13.24 14.37
C GLY A 361 -18.68 -12.88 13.78
N PRO A 362 -19.77 -13.01 14.56
CA PRO A 362 -21.04 -12.40 14.17
C PRO A 362 -20.88 -10.88 14.01
N PRO A 363 -21.67 -10.21 13.14
CA PRO A 363 -21.64 -8.77 13.01
C PRO A 363 -21.96 -8.09 14.35
N THR A 364 -21.10 -7.17 14.77
CA THR A 364 -21.24 -6.46 16.06
C THR A 364 -20.97 -4.98 15.90
N PHE A 365 -21.49 -4.19 16.83
CA PHE A 365 -21.15 -2.77 16.94
C PHE A 365 -20.85 -2.44 18.40
N ALA A 366 -19.68 -1.84 18.64
CA ALA A 366 -19.24 -1.35 19.94
C ALA A 366 -19.08 0.18 19.87
N PRO A 367 -19.91 0.97 20.59
CA PRO A 367 -19.78 2.42 20.61
C PRO A 367 -18.42 2.87 21.14
N LEU A 368 -17.83 3.91 20.56
CA LEU A 368 -16.69 4.62 21.15
C LEU A 368 -17.20 5.40 22.37
N SER A 369 -16.61 5.11 23.53
CA SER A 369 -16.98 5.65 24.84
C SER A 369 -16.51 7.07 25.08
#